data_AF-A0A6A5EX08-F1
#
_entry.id   AF-A0A6A5EX08-F1
#
_cell.length_a   1.000
_cell.length_b   1.000
_cell.length_c   1.000
_cell.angle_alpha   90.00
_cell.angle_beta   90.00
_cell.angle_gamma   90.00
#
_symmetry.space_group_name_H-M   'P 1'
#
loop_
_entity.id
_entity.type
_entity.pdbx_description
1 polymer ?
#
loop_
_entity_poly.entity_id
_entity_poly.type
_entity_poly.pdbx_seq_one_letter_code
_entity_poly.pdbx_strand_id
1 'polypeptide(L)'
;MACKPVTFFAMDVACKYWPYLRRVTEKCPELQQLLTMKPFLSVFHAKAHDFKCEVKWSGAYQEGAGSTLGEEVEQCNAFLSRIAVTTKHMSKAATTSPNDADVAAVASQIEELVASVKRRSQRLYKDHDGCKGRARIRRKIREEKQNLNSVVDKYNTLVPNAEKLTLDTILSDEIVWPWQLTHGDLRTKRKAFDTVMAVRRLEEEKRILIAEMNKHWKSLCTRADTLKQMSSQLSNVTSGETWGLLQDGIQGLQSLTMKNK
;
A
#
# COMPACT_ATOMS: atom_id res chain seq x y z
N MET A 1 -13.83 -5.22 -22.89
CA MET A 1 -12.38 -4.97 -23.10
C MET A 1 -11.62 -5.93 -22.22
N ALA A 2 -10.81 -6.82 -22.79
CA ALA A 2 -9.94 -7.68 -21.99
C ALA A 2 -8.92 -6.81 -21.25
N CYS A 3 -8.86 -6.94 -19.93
CA CYS A 3 -7.86 -6.24 -19.12
C CYS A 3 -6.48 -6.78 -19.54
N LYS A 4 -5.61 -5.92 -20.09
CA LYS A 4 -4.25 -6.34 -20.42
C LYS A 4 -3.58 -6.84 -19.14
N PRO A 5 -2.94 -8.02 -19.12
CA PRO A 5 -2.23 -8.49 -17.94
C PRO A 5 -1.09 -7.52 -17.64
N VAL A 6 -1.23 -6.73 -16.59
CA VAL A 6 -0.19 -5.82 -16.11
C VAL A 6 0.65 -6.59 -15.11
N THR A 7 1.93 -6.80 -15.43
CA THR A 7 2.89 -7.42 -14.52
C THR A 7 3.54 -6.35 -13.67
N PHE A 8 3.52 -6.55 -12.35
CA PHE A 8 4.05 -5.58 -11.40
C PHE A 8 5.29 -6.11 -10.67
N PHE A 9 6.26 -5.22 -10.47
CA PHE A 9 7.42 -5.46 -9.63
C PHE A 9 7.26 -4.67 -8.33
N ALA A 10 6.91 -5.36 -7.25
CA ALA A 10 6.74 -4.78 -5.93
C ALA A 10 8.00 -5.00 -5.09
N MET A 11 8.63 -3.93 -4.62
CA MET A 11 9.75 -4.02 -3.68
C MET A 11 9.91 -2.71 -2.92
N ASP A 12 10.25 -2.78 -1.65
CA ASP A 12 10.43 -1.65 -0.73
C ASP A 12 11.40 -0.57 -1.27
N VAL A 13 12.40 -0.98 -2.04
CA VAL A 13 13.38 -0.07 -2.66
C VAL A 13 13.18 0.12 -4.16
N ALA A 14 11.98 -0.16 -4.69
CA ALA A 14 11.69 -0.04 -6.13
C ALA A 14 12.06 1.35 -6.69
N CYS A 15 11.91 2.40 -5.88
CA CYS A 15 12.28 3.78 -6.24
C CYS A 15 13.78 3.98 -6.53
N LYS A 16 14.66 3.18 -5.90
CA LYS A 16 16.12 3.19 -6.13
C LYS A 16 16.53 2.11 -7.13
N TYR A 17 15.92 0.94 -7.03
CA TYR A 17 16.23 -0.22 -7.86
C TYR A 17 15.82 -0.02 -9.31
N TRP A 18 14.64 0.54 -9.59
CA TRP A 18 14.17 0.70 -10.97
C TRP A 18 15.03 1.64 -11.82
N PRO A 19 15.44 2.83 -11.34
CA PRO A 19 16.42 3.65 -12.05
C PRO A 19 17.76 2.95 -12.26
N TYR A 20 18.19 2.11 -11.32
CA TYR A 20 19.40 1.30 -11.46
C TYR A 20 19.24 0.23 -12.55
N LEU A 21 18.16 -0.54 -12.53
CA LEU A 21 17.86 -1.58 -13.51
C LEU A 21 17.83 -1.02 -14.94
N ARG A 22 17.25 0.17 -15.14
CA ARG A 22 17.29 0.85 -16.46
C ARG A 22 18.71 1.16 -16.93
N ARG A 23 19.60 1.63 -16.05
CA ARG A 23 21.01 1.87 -16.41
C ARG A 23 21.79 0.58 -16.68
N VAL A 24 21.45 -0.51 -15.99
CA VAL A 24 22.11 -1.81 -16.20
C VAL A 24 21.68 -2.43 -17.52
N THR A 25 20.39 -2.34 -17.86
CA THR A 25 19.85 -2.87 -19.12
C THR A 25 20.37 -2.14 -20.36
N GLU A 26 20.81 -0.88 -20.23
CA GLU A 26 21.56 -0.18 -21.29
C GLU A 26 22.90 -0.84 -21.62
N LYS A 27 23.54 -1.50 -20.64
CA LYS A 27 24.84 -2.17 -20.79
C LYS A 27 24.72 -3.69 -21.00
N CYS A 28 23.59 -4.28 -20.60
CA CYS A 28 23.29 -5.70 -20.64
C CYS A 28 21.91 -5.93 -21.27
N PRO A 29 21.82 -6.01 -22.61
CA PRO A 29 20.55 -6.15 -23.33
C PRO A 29 19.75 -7.40 -22.97
N GLU A 30 20.41 -8.47 -22.51
CA GLU A 30 19.77 -9.70 -22.05
C GLU A 30 18.81 -9.50 -20.85
N LEU A 31 18.98 -8.41 -20.10
CA LEU A 31 18.13 -8.07 -18.97
C LEU A 31 16.94 -7.19 -19.35
N GLN A 32 16.83 -6.75 -20.60
CA GLN A 32 15.81 -5.81 -21.06
C GLN A 32 14.38 -6.33 -20.85
N GLN A 33 14.20 -7.66 -20.90
CA GLN A 33 12.94 -8.33 -20.58
C GLN A 33 12.41 -8.02 -19.17
N LEU A 34 13.28 -7.68 -18.21
CA LEU A 34 12.87 -7.32 -16.84
C LEU A 34 12.15 -5.96 -16.77
N LEU A 35 12.31 -5.10 -17.79
CA LEU A 35 11.61 -3.81 -17.90
C LEU A 35 10.17 -3.94 -18.41
N THR A 36 9.73 -5.15 -18.78
CA THR A 36 8.35 -5.41 -19.22
C THR A 36 7.34 -5.18 -18.09
N MET A 37 7.79 -5.30 -16.83
CA MET A 37 6.98 -5.09 -15.64
C MET A 37 6.88 -3.61 -15.25
N LYS A 38 5.87 -3.24 -14.47
CA LYS A 38 5.75 -1.91 -13.85
C LYS A 38 6.21 -1.94 -12.38
N PRO A 39 7.15 -1.10 -11.96
CA PRO A 39 7.57 -1.02 -10.58
C PRO A 39 6.50 -0.30 -9.74
N PHE A 40 6.22 -0.80 -8.54
CA PHE A 40 5.45 -0.03 -7.58
C PHE A 40 5.90 -0.29 -6.15
N LEU A 41 5.66 0.69 -5.28
CA LEU A 41 5.78 0.61 -3.84
C LEU A 41 4.39 0.28 -3.29
N SER A 42 4.30 -0.70 -2.37
CA SER A 42 3.03 -0.97 -1.70
C SER A 42 2.52 0.30 -0.99
N VAL A 43 1.20 0.43 -0.81
CA VAL A 43 0.59 1.65 -0.26
C VAL A 43 1.16 2.01 1.11
N PHE A 44 1.46 1.01 1.94
CA PHE A 44 2.07 1.21 3.24
C PHE A 44 3.54 1.65 3.11
N HIS A 45 4.31 0.98 2.26
CA HIS A 45 5.74 1.27 2.12
C HIS A 45 5.99 2.60 1.41
N ALA A 46 5.17 2.98 0.42
CA ALA A 46 5.24 4.26 -0.27
C ALA A 46 5.17 5.45 0.69
N LYS A 47 4.37 5.37 1.75
CA LYS A 47 4.24 6.40 2.79
C LYS A 47 5.47 6.52 3.71
N ALA A 48 6.33 5.51 3.73
CA ALA A 48 7.59 5.54 4.47
C ALA A 48 8.74 6.19 3.67
N HIS A 49 8.52 6.47 2.38
CA HIS A 49 9.49 7.14 1.52
C HIS A 49 9.20 8.63 1.38
N ASP A 50 10.16 9.38 0.83
CA ASP A 50 9.99 10.78 0.45
C ASP A 50 8.76 10.97 -0.45
N PHE A 51 8.12 12.14 -0.32
CA PHE A 51 6.92 12.49 -1.07
C PHE A 51 7.04 12.26 -2.59
N LYS A 52 8.21 12.59 -3.17
CA LYS A 52 8.48 12.36 -4.60
C LYS A 52 8.38 10.87 -4.97
N CYS A 53 8.78 9.99 -4.06
CA CYS A 53 8.69 8.55 -4.24
C CYS A 53 7.26 8.05 -4.06
N GLU A 54 6.51 8.58 -3.08
CA GLU A 54 5.09 8.26 -2.88
C GLU A 54 4.29 8.55 -4.15
N VAL A 55 4.41 9.76 -4.69
CA VAL A 55 3.68 10.17 -5.91
C VAL A 55 4.04 9.32 -7.13
N LYS A 56 5.33 9.01 -7.30
CA LYS A 56 5.82 8.37 -8.53
C LYS A 56 5.64 6.86 -8.53
N TRP A 57 5.75 6.23 -7.37
CA TRP A 57 5.86 4.77 -7.29
C TRP A 57 4.76 4.12 -6.48
N SER A 58 3.91 4.85 -5.74
CA SER A 58 2.84 4.23 -4.95
C SER A 58 1.88 3.42 -5.81
N GLY A 59 1.59 2.19 -5.39
CA GLY A 59 0.55 1.34 -5.98
C GLY A 59 -0.84 1.95 -5.87
N ALA A 60 -1.07 2.85 -4.90
CA ALA A 60 -2.33 3.59 -4.80
C ALA A 60 -2.63 4.42 -6.05
N TYR A 61 -1.60 4.73 -6.85
CA TYR A 61 -1.70 5.59 -8.00
C TYR A 61 -1.50 4.87 -9.34
N GLN A 62 -1.38 3.54 -9.34
CA GLN A 62 -1.15 2.75 -10.54
C GLN A 62 -2.38 1.90 -10.91
N GLU A 63 -2.84 2.06 -12.14
CA GLU A 63 -3.94 1.26 -12.69
C GLU A 63 -3.57 -0.23 -12.73
N GLY A 64 -4.42 -1.08 -12.14
CA GLY A 64 -4.19 -2.52 -12.04
C GLY A 64 -3.51 -2.96 -10.74
N ALA A 65 -2.94 -2.05 -9.94
CA ALA A 65 -2.38 -2.42 -8.64
C ALA A 65 -3.47 -2.80 -7.61
N GLY A 66 -4.74 -2.51 -7.91
CA GLY A 66 -5.88 -2.95 -7.11
C GLY A 66 -6.24 -4.41 -7.18
N SER A 67 -5.75 -5.14 -8.18
CA SER A 67 -6.03 -6.57 -8.32
C SER A 67 -5.19 -7.44 -7.38
N THR A 68 -4.18 -6.89 -6.71
CA THR A 68 -3.39 -7.61 -5.71
C THR A 68 -3.91 -7.28 -4.31
N LEU A 69 -4.36 -8.28 -3.57
CA LEU A 69 -4.57 -8.16 -2.13
C LEU A 69 -3.19 -7.93 -1.52
N GLY A 70 -2.96 -6.78 -0.85
CA GLY A 70 -1.62 -6.39 -0.37
C GLY A 70 -0.89 -7.45 0.47
N GLU A 71 -1.64 -8.40 1.03
CA GLU A 71 -1.14 -9.59 1.74
C GLU A 71 -0.29 -10.53 0.86
N GLU A 72 -0.67 -10.75 -0.41
CA GLU A 72 0.12 -11.57 -1.34
C GLU A 72 1.48 -10.91 -1.65
N VAL A 73 1.48 -9.58 -1.71
CA VAL A 73 2.71 -8.78 -1.89
C VAL A 73 3.61 -8.89 -0.66
N GLU A 74 3.06 -8.89 0.55
CA GLU A 74 3.82 -9.07 1.79
C GLU A 74 4.44 -10.47 1.89
N GLN A 75 3.75 -11.51 1.43
CA GLN A 75 4.31 -12.87 1.35
C GLN A 75 5.47 -12.96 0.35
N CYS A 76 5.33 -12.36 -0.83
CA CYS A 76 6.42 -12.26 -1.81
C CYS A 76 7.62 -11.46 -1.25
N ASN A 77 7.37 -10.36 -0.56
CA ASN A 77 8.42 -9.53 0.06
C ASN A 77 9.15 -10.28 1.18
N ALA A 78 8.44 -11.07 1.99
CA ALA A 78 9.04 -11.93 3.01
C ALA A 78 9.94 -13.02 2.38
N PHE A 79 9.50 -13.61 1.26
CA PHE A 79 10.29 -14.59 0.50
C PHE A 79 11.57 -13.96 -0.06
N LEU A 80 11.47 -12.81 -0.74
CA LEU A 80 12.59 -12.09 -1.34
C LEU A 80 13.56 -11.53 -0.29
N SER A 81 13.06 -11.13 0.89
CA SER A 81 13.90 -10.66 1.99
C SER A 81 14.87 -11.73 2.49
N ARG A 82 14.46 -13.02 2.50
CA ARG A 82 15.37 -14.13 2.83
C ARG A 82 16.49 -14.29 1.80
N ILE A 83 16.20 -14.02 0.52
CA ILE A 83 17.18 -14.04 -0.57
C ILE A 83 18.10 -12.80 -0.50
N ALA A 84 17.58 -11.64 -0.07
CA ALA A 84 18.39 -10.43 0.07
C ALA A 84 19.41 -10.51 1.22
N VAL A 85 19.10 -11.24 2.31
CA VAL A 85 20.00 -11.41 3.46
C VAL A 85 21.35 -12.05 3.08
N THR A 86 21.41 -12.87 2.02
CA THR A 86 22.67 -13.44 1.52
C THR A 86 23.54 -12.44 0.75
N THR A 87 23.04 -11.24 0.42
CA THR A 87 23.74 -10.22 -0.39
C THR A 87 24.14 -8.96 0.40
N LYS A 88 23.77 -8.89 1.69
CA LYS A 88 23.86 -7.70 2.57
C LYS A 88 25.28 -7.18 2.88
N HIS A 89 26.34 -7.87 2.44
CA HIS A 89 27.73 -7.49 2.75
C HIS A 89 28.50 -6.81 1.60
N MET A 90 27.83 -6.30 0.57
CA MET A 90 28.46 -5.51 -0.51
C MET A 90 28.17 -4.00 -0.39
N SER A 91 29.17 -3.18 -0.67
CA SER A 91 29.48 -1.92 0.03
C SER A 91 29.17 -0.58 -0.68
N LYS A 92 29.16 0.48 0.15
CA LYS A 92 29.54 1.92 0.08
C LYS A 92 29.21 2.94 -1.04
N ALA A 93 28.88 4.13 -0.52
CA ALA A 93 29.24 5.54 -0.85
C ALA A 93 28.59 6.28 -2.04
N ALA A 94 28.09 7.49 -1.77
CA ALA A 94 27.71 8.48 -2.77
C ALA A 94 28.17 9.89 -2.36
N THR A 95 28.84 10.57 -3.28
CA THR A 95 29.34 11.95 -3.24
C THR A 95 28.37 12.90 -3.95
N THR A 96 28.12 14.08 -3.39
CA THR A 96 27.46 15.20 -4.10
C THR A 96 28.08 16.55 -3.66
N SER A 97 28.06 17.54 -4.55
CA SER A 97 28.70 18.87 -4.42
C SER A 97 28.38 19.59 -3.10
N PRO A 98 29.34 20.29 -2.45
CA PRO A 98 29.24 20.67 -1.03
C PRO A 98 28.06 21.61 -0.72
N ASN A 99 27.95 22.79 -1.33
CA ASN A 99 27.13 23.85 -0.73
C ASN A 99 25.60 23.68 -0.90
N ASP A 100 25.10 23.31 -2.09
CA ASP A 100 23.65 23.12 -2.29
C ASP A 100 23.13 21.80 -1.71
N ALA A 101 23.99 20.77 -1.71
CA ALA A 101 23.66 19.49 -1.08
C ALA A 101 23.63 19.62 0.44
N ASP A 102 24.50 20.45 1.03
CA ASP A 102 24.50 20.71 2.47
C ASP A 102 23.23 21.45 2.90
N VAL A 103 22.76 22.44 2.14
CA VAL A 103 21.48 23.12 2.43
C VAL A 103 20.30 22.15 2.30
N ALA A 104 20.27 21.33 1.26
CA ALA A 104 19.23 20.32 1.06
C ALA A 104 19.25 19.22 2.14
N ALA A 105 20.44 18.78 2.56
CA ALA A 105 20.61 17.78 3.61
C ALA A 105 20.15 18.32 4.97
N VAL A 106 20.50 19.57 5.29
CA VAL A 106 20.04 20.24 6.51
C VAL A 106 18.53 20.44 6.48
N ALA A 107 17.94 20.83 5.35
CA ALA A 107 16.49 20.97 5.19
C ALA A 107 15.74 19.64 5.42
N SER A 108 16.21 18.54 4.81
CA SER A 108 15.65 17.20 5.05
C SER A 108 15.77 16.78 6.52
N GLN A 109 16.90 17.07 7.17
CA GLN A 109 17.11 16.75 8.58
C GLN A 109 16.16 17.54 9.50
N ILE A 110 15.82 18.78 9.15
CA ILE A 110 14.81 19.58 9.86
C ILE A 110 13.43 18.93 9.73
N GLU A 111 13.01 18.55 8.52
CA GLU A 111 11.71 17.91 8.28
C GLU A 111 11.58 16.59 9.07
N GLU A 112 12.61 15.74 9.07
CA GLU A 112 12.63 14.47 9.81
C GLU A 112 12.52 14.67 11.32
N LEU A 113 13.29 15.61 11.88
CA LEU A 113 13.27 15.90 13.32
C LEU A 113 11.91 16.46 13.76
N VAL A 114 11.29 17.33 12.96
CA VAL A 114 9.95 17.85 13.23
C VAL A 114 8.90 16.75 13.21
N ALA A 115 8.94 15.88 12.20
CA ALA A 115 8.05 14.73 12.12
C ALA A 115 8.25 13.77 13.30
N SER A 116 9.49 13.57 13.77
CA SER A 116 9.78 12.76 14.97
C SER A 116 9.19 13.40 16.24
N VAL A 117 9.42 14.70 16.45
CA VAL A 117 8.91 15.45 17.62
C VAL A 117 7.38 15.43 17.65
N LYS A 118 6.70 15.68 16.53
CA LYS A 118 5.22 15.62 16.45
C LYS A 118 4.69 14.22 16.74
N ARG A 119 5.26 13.18 16.11
CA ARG A 119 4.87 11.78 16.37
C ARG A 119 5.07 11.36 17.83
N ARG A 120 6.18 11.75 18.47
CA ARG A 120 6.41 11.43 19.90
C ARG A 120 5.49 12.24 20.82
N SER A 121 5.17 13.48 20.47
CA SER A 121 4.23 14.32 21.23
C SER A 121 2.81 13.74 21.20
N GLN A 122 2.38 13.19 20.06
CA GLN A 122 1.11 12.46 19.96
C GLN A 122 1.11 11.17 20.80
N ARG A 123 2.20 10.38 20.75
CA ARG A 123 2.33 9.13 21.53
C ARG A 123 2.39 9.34 23.05
N LEU A 124 2.80 10.52 23.51
CA LEU A 124 2.93 10.86 24.93
C LEU A 124 1.64 10.64 25.72
N TYR A 125 0.48 10.86 25.09
CA TYR A 125 -0.84 10.74 25.73
C TYR A 125 -1.72 9.63 25.15
N LYS A 126 -1.29 8.99 24.05
CA LYS A 126 -2.09 7.98 23.35
C LYS A 126 -1.75 6.54 23.72
N ASP A 127 -0.46 6.23 23.91
CA ASP A 127 0.01 4.83 23.96
C ASP A 127 0.62 4.42 25.32
N HIS A 128 0.64 5.33 26.31
CA HIS A 128 1.32 5.08 27.59
C HIS A 128 0.59 5.67 28.81
N ASP A 129 -0.03 4.80 29.61
CA ASP A 129 -0.68 5.19 30.87
C ASP A 129 0.32 5.40 32.04
N GLY A 130 1.51 4.80 31.95
CA GLY A 130 2.51 4.84 33.03
C GLY A 130 3.29 6.17 33.12
N CYS A 131 3.38 6.75 34.33
CA CYS A 131 4.15 7.97 34.61
C CYS A 131 5.63 7.87 34.20
N LYS A 132 6.25 6.69 34.39
CA LYS A 132 7.65 6.42 33.98
C LYS A 132 7.82 6.43 32.44
N GLY A 133 6.87 5.86 31.71
CA GLY A 133 6.86 5.86 30.23
C GLY A 133 6.70 7.28 29.67
N ARG A 134 5.74 8.04 30.21
CA ARG A 134 5.54 9.45 29.85
C ARG A 134 6.75 10.33 30.16
N ALA A 135 7.43 10.10 31.29
CA ALA A 135 8.67 10.80 31.62
C ALA A 135 9.81 10.51 30.62
N ARG A 136 9.96 9.26 30.17
CA ARG A 136 10.96 8.87 29.16
C ARG A 136 10.68 9.53 27.81
N ILE A 137 9.41 9.58 27.39
CA ILE A 137 9.00 10.23 26.14
C ILE A 137 9.22 11.75 26.21
N ARG A 138 8.84 12.40 27.33
CA ARG A 138 9.11 13.84 27.53
C ARG A 138 10.60 14.16 27.45
N ARG A 139 11.46 13.32 28.05
CA ARG A 139 12.92 13.49 27.94
C ARG A 139 13.37 13.40 26.48
N LYS A 140 12.89 12.40 25.74
CA LYS A 140 13.25 12.24 24.34
C LYS A 140 12.76 13.39 23.44
N ILE A 141 11.57 13.92 23.71
CA ILE A 141 11.04 15.11 23.02
C ILE A 141 11.95 16.32 23.29
N ARG A 142 12.43 16.52 24.52
CA ARG A 142 13.35 17.62 24.86
C ARG A 142 14.69 17.48 24.12
N GLU A 143 15.28 16.28 24.11
CA GLU A 143 16.51 15.99 23.37
C GLU A 143 16.35 16.27 21.87
N GLU A 144 15.24 15.82 21.26
CA GLU A 144 14.98 16.02 19.83
C GLU A 144 14.70 17.49 19.50
N LYS A 145 14.00 18.24 20.36
CA LYS A 145 13.83 19.69 20.20
C LYS A 145 15.15 20.45 20.29
N GLN A 146 16.05 20.05 21.19
CA GLN A 146 17.38 20.65 21.31
C GLN A 146 18.24 20.38 20.06
N ASN A 147 18.20 19.15 19.54
CA ASN A 147 18.87 18.81 18.28
C ASN A 147 18.27 19.59 17.10
N LEU A 148 16.94 19.66 17.02
CA LEU A 148 16.24 20.45 16.00
C LEU A 148 16.67 21.92 16.05
N ASN A 149 16.79 22.53 17.23
CA ASN A 149 17.26 23.91 17.35
C ASN A 149 18.66 24.07 16.75
N SER A 150 19.59 23.17 17.07
CA SER A 150 20.95 23.21 16.51
C SER A 150 20.98 23.08 14.98
N VAL A 151 20.12 22.24 14.41
CA VAL A 151 20.04 22.07 12.95
C VAL A 151 19.38 23.29 12.27
N VAL A 152 18.37 23.89 12.91
CA VAL A 152 17.74 25.13 12.44
C VAL A 152 18.71 26.31 12.48
N ASP A 153 19.54 26.42 13.53
CA ASP A 153 20.59 27.44 13.61
C ASP A 153 21.62 27.29 12.47
N LYS A 154 21.99 26.05 12.14
CA LYS A 154 22.85 25.76 10.99
C LYS A 154 22.19 26.17 9.68
N TYR A 155 20.91 25.86 9.48
CA TYR A 155 20.15 26.29 8.30
C TYR A 155 20.09 27.82 8.16
N ASN A 156 19.74 28.50 9.25
CA ASN A 156 19.65 29.97 9.29
C ASN A 156 21.02 30.64 9.02
N THR A 157 22.13 29.96 9.33
CA THR A 157 23.49 30.42 9.02
C THR A 157 23.83 30.21 7.54
N LEU A 158 23.39 29.10 6.94
CA LEU A 158 23.62 28.77 5.54
C LEU A 158 22.74 29.56 4.57
N VAL A 159 21.56 30.03 5.02
CA VAL A 159 20.61 30.81 4.22
C VAL A 159 20.27 32.15 4.92
N PRO A 160 21.23 33.09 5.00
CA PRO A 160 21.06 34.34 5.75
C PRO A 160 20.06 35.32 5.12
N ASN A 161 19.74 35.14 3.82
CA ASN A 161 18.84 36.02 3.07
C ASN A 161 17.35 35.62 3.17
N ALA A 162 17.02 34.53 3.87
CA ALA A 162 15.63 34.08 4.08
C ALA A 162 15.10 34.49 5.46
N GLU A 163 13.78 34.52 5.61
CA GLU A 163 13.13 34.73 6.91
C GLU A 163 13.60 33.65 7.91
N LYS A 164 14.03 34.08 9.10
CA LYS A 164 14.60 33.16 10.09
C LYS A 164 13.56 32.14 10.54
N LEU A 165 13.91 30.86 10.43
CA LEU A 165 13.11 29.79 10.96
C LEU A 165 13.22 29.77 12.49
N THR A 166 12.08 29.77 13.18
CA THR A 166 11.98 29.63 14.64
C THR A 166 11.29 28.33 15.02
N LEU A 167 11.61 27.81 16.20
CA LEU A 167 11.06 26.53 16.68
C LEU A 167 9.53 26.57 16.81
N ASP A 168 8.97 27.71 17.23
CA ASP A 168 7.53 27.88 17.42
C ASP A 168 6.78 27.88 16.09
N THR A 169 7.34 28.55 15.07
CA THR A 169 6.79 28.53 13.71
C THR A 169 6.88 27.12 13.11
N ILE A 170 8.03 26.46 13.23
CA ILE A 170 8.29 25.14 12.65
C ILE A 170 7.42 24.03 13.27
N LEU A 171 7.18 24.09 14.58
CA LEU A 171 6.36 23.09 15.26
C LEU A 171 4.86 23.34 15.13
N SER A 172 4.45 24.49 14.59
CA SER A 172 3.05 24.78 14.26
C SER A 172 2.48 23.76 13.26
N ASP A 173 1.17 23.51 13.32
CA ASP A 173 0.48 22.61 12.40
C ASP A 173 0.22 23.22 11.02
N GLU A 174 0.52 24.52 10.86
CA GLU A 174 0.31 25.29 9.64
C GLU A 174 1.61 25.74 8.95
N ILE A 175 2.77 25.20 9.34
CA ILE A 175 4.06 25.54 8.73
C ILE A 175 4.07 25.21 7.22
N VAL A 176 4.38 26.22 6.40
CA VAL A 176 4.76 26.06 4.99
C VAL A 176 6.26 26.29 4.89
N TRP A 177 6.99 25.31 4.39
CA TRP A 177 8.45 25.40 4.37
C TRP A 177 8.94 26.44 3.34
N PRO A 178 9.95 27.27 3.67
CA PRO A 178 10.48 28.27 2.74
C PRO A 178 10.94 27.68 1.40
N TRP A 179 11.52 26.47 1.44
CA TRP A 179 11.98 25.73 0.26
C TRP A 179 10.87 25.02 -0.54
N GLN A 180 9.61 25.12 -0.11
CA GLN A 180 8.45 24.57 -0.82
C GLN A 180 7.69 25.63 -1.65
N LEU A 181 8.04 26.92 -1.52
CA LEU A 181 7.31 28.03 -2.14
C LEU A 181 7.55 28.21 -3.65
N THR A 182 8.54 27.55 -4.24
CA THR A 182 8.90 27.70 -5.67
C THR A 182 7.87 27.10 -6.64
N HIS A 183 6.93 26.26 -6.17
CA HIS A 183 5.92 25.63 -7.03
C HIS A 183 4.56 25.47 -6.33
N GLY A 184 3.87 26.57 -5.97
CA GLY A 184 2.44 26.65 -5.61
C GLY A 184 1.86 25.59 -4.66
N ASP A 185 1.28 26.02 -3.53
CA ASP A 185 0.82 25.19 -2.40
C ASP A 185 0.63 23.68 -2.71
N LEU A 186 1.66 22.90 -2.39
CA LEU A 186 1.68 21.45 -2.57
C LEU A 186 0.55 20.76 -1.79
N ARG A 187 0.03 21.37 -0.73
CA ARG A 187 -1.06 20.83 0.07
C ARG A 187 -2.38 20.86 -0.69
N THR A 188 -2.67 21.97 -1.37
CA THR A 188 -3.86 22.09 -2.23
C THR A 188 -3.76 21.16 -3.44
N LYS A 189 -2.58 21.09 -4.08
CA LYS A 189 -2.33 20.13 -5.17
C LYS A 189 -2.50 18.68 -4.70
N ARG A 190 -2.01 18.34 -3.50
CA ARG A 190 -2.18 17.02 -2.88
C ARG A 190 -3.65 16.70 -2.65
N LYS A 191 -4.43 17.60 -2.03
CA LYS A 191 -5.86 17.38 -1.79
C LYS A 191 -6.62 17.10 -3.09
N ALA A 192 -6.35 17.88 -4.13
CA ALA A 192 -6.96 17.68 -5.44
C ALA A 192 -6.55 16.33 -6.07
N PHE A 193 -5.26 16.00 -6.02
CA PHE A 193 -4.73 14.74 -6.53
C PHE A 193 -5.31 13.53 -5.77
N ASP A 194 -5.29 13.55 -4.44
CA ASP A 194 -5.83 12.47 -3.59
C ASP A 194 -7.33 12.25 -3.87
N THR A 195 -8.09 13.33 -4.11
CA THR A 195 -9.52 13.24 -4.47
C THR A 195 -9.70 12.58 -5.85
N VAL A 196 -8.92 12.99 -6.86
CA VAL A 196 -8.97 12.39 -8.21
C VAL A 196 -8.61 10.91 -8.15
N MET A 197 -7.59 10.55 -7.36
CA MET A 197 -7.14 9.16 -7.24
C MET A 197 -8.13 8.30 -6.46
N ALA A 198 -8.78 8.85 -5.43
CA ALA A 198 -9.88 8.17 -4.73
C ALA A 198 -11.04 7.86 -5.68
N VAL A 199 -11.44 8.80 -6.54
CA VAL A 199 -12.49 8.56 -7.55
C VAL A 199 -12.08 7.45 -8.52
N ARG A 200 -10.85 7.51 -9.06
CA ARG A 200 -10.34 6.45 -9.95
C ARG A 200 -10.30 5.08 -9.27
N ARG A 201 -9.95 5.04 -7.98
CA ARG A 201 -9.95 3.81 -7.20
C ARG A 201 -11.35 3.23 -7.02
N LEU A 202 -12.32 4.08 -6.69
CA LEU A 202 -13.72 3.66 -6.57
C LEU A 202 -14.27 3.11 -7.89
N GLU A 203 -13.89 3.70 -9.03
CA GLU A 203 -14.26 3.17 -10.35
C GLU A 203 -13.64 1.79 -10.62
N GLU A 204 -12.40 1.55 -10.20
CA GLU A 204 -11.73 0.26 -10.29
C GLU A 204 -12.42 -0.79 -9.40
N GLU A 205 -12.68 -0.45 -8.13
CA GLU A 205 -13.36 -1.32 -7.16
C GLU A 205 -14.78 -1.69 -7.61
N LYS A 206 -15.52 -0.73 -8.19
CA LYS A 206 -16.85 -1.01 -8.77
C LYS A 206 -16.77 -2.07 -9.87
N ARG A 207 -15.76 -2.01 -10.75
CA ARG A 207 -15.59 -3.02 -11.81
C ARG A 207 -15.22 -4.39 -11.23
N ILE A 208 -14.36 -4.43 -10.21
CA ILE A 208 -13.97 -5.66 -9.52
C ILE A 208 -15.20 -6.29 -8.86
N LEU A 209 -15.97 -5.53 -8.10
CA LEU A 209 -17.18 -6.01 -7.44
C LEU A 209 -18.21 -6.59 -8.43
N ILE A 210 -18.45 -5.91 -9.55
CA ILE A 210 -19.35 -6.42 -10.59
C ILE A 210 -18.82 -7.74 -11.17
N ALA A 211 -17.50 -7.88 -11.36
CA ALA A 211 -16.90 -9.11 -11.85
C ALA A 211 -17.03 -10.26 -10.84
N GLU A 212 -16.78 -9.99 -9.55
CA GLU A 212 -16.94 -10.96 -8.46
C GLU A 212 -18.39 -11.38 -8.28
N MET A 213 -19.33 -10.44 -8.30
CA MET A 213 -20.77 -10.72 -8.25
C MET A 213 -21.20 -11.62 -9.41
N ASN A 214 -20.73 -11.32 -10.64
CA ASN A 214 -21.01 -12.17 -11.80
C ASN A 214 -20.41 -13.58 -11.65
N LYS A 215 -19.19 -13.70 -11.10
CA LYS A 215 -18.55 -14.99 -10.82
C LYS A 215 -19.35 -15.78 -9.78
N HIS A 216 -19.80 -15.12 -8.72
CA HIS A 216 -20.61 -15.73 -7.67
C HIS A 216 -21.98 -16.17 -8.20
N TRP A 217 -22.67 -15.32 -8.95
CA TRP A 217 -23.92 -15.64 -9.62
C TRP A 217 -23.79 -16.88 -10.51
N LYS A 218 -22.77 -16.93 -11.37
CA LYS A 218 -22.51 -18.11 -12.22
C LYS A 218 -22.30 -19.39 -11.40
N SER A 219 -21.54 -19.30 -10.30
CA SER A 219 -21.35 -20.44 -9.39
C SER A 219 -22.66 -20.93 -8.78
N LEU A 220 -23.54 -20.00 -8.37
CA LEU A 220 -24.87 -20.34 -7.85
C LEU A 220 -25.76 -20.97 -8.91
N CYS A 221 -25.76 -20.46 -10.14
CA CYS A 221 -26.48 -21.07 -11.26
C CYS A 221 -26.04 -22.51 -11.51
N THR A 222 -24.72 -22.75 -11.58
CA THR A 222 -24.18 -24.11 -11.76
C THR A 222 -24.64 -25.04 -10.64
N ARG A 223 -24.60 -24.59 -9.38
CA ARG A 223 -25.10 -25.38 -8.24
C ARG A 223 -26.60 -25.66 -8.33
N ALA A 224 -27.39 -24.68 -8.76
CA ALA A 224 -28.83 -24.86 -8.94
C ALA A 224 -29.13 -25.89 -10.04
N ASP A 225 -28.39 -25.88 -11.14
CA ASP A 225 -28.53 -26.86 -12.21
C ASP A 225 -28.12 -28.27 -11.76
N THR A 226 -27.03 -28.38 -10.99
CA THR A 226 -26.65 -29.66 -10.34
C THR A 226 -27.75 -30.19 -9.42
N LEU A 227 -28.36 -29.32 -8.59
CA LEU A 227 -29.47 -29.72 -7.71
C LEU A 227 -30.70 -30.16 -8.51
N LYS A 228 -31.04 -29.47 -9.60
CA LYS A 228 -32.13 -29.89 -10.50
C LYS A 228 -31.84 -31.24 -11.13
N GLN A 229 -30.61 -31.48 -11.58
CA GLN A 229 -30.22 -32.77 -12.14
C GLN A 229 -30.35 -33.89 -11.10
N MET A 230 -29.83 -33.69 -9.89
CA MET A 230 -29.98 -34.67 -8.79
C MET A 230 -31.45 -34.91 -8.44
N SER A 231 -32.28 -33.86 -8.40
CA SER A 231 -33.72 -33.98 -8.17
C SER A 231 -34.41 -34.76 -9.29
N SER A 232 -34.04 -34.55 -10.55
CA SER A 232 -34.60 -35.30 -11.68
C SER A 232 -34.18 -36.77 -11.67
N GLN A 233 -32.93 -37.06 -11.30
CA GLN A 233 -32.46 -38.44 -11.11
C GLN A 233 -33.22 -39.13 -9.99
N LEU A 234 -33.41 -38.46 -8.85
CA LEU A 234 -34.20 -38.99 -7.73
C LEU A 234 -35.66 -39.24 -8.15
N SER A 235 -36.28 -38.30 -8.87
CA SER A 235 -37.65 -38.44 -9.39
C SER A 235 -37.77 -39.63 -10.33
N ASN A 236 -36.85 -39.76 -11.29
CA ASN A 236 -36.84 -40.86 -12.26
C ASN A 236 -36.66 -42.22 -11.57
N VAL A 237 -35.82 -42.26 -10.55
CA VAL A 237 -35.57 -43.43 -9.70
C VAL A 237 -36.79 -43.78 -8.83
N THR A 238 -37.63 -42.81 -8.47
CA THR A 238 -38.91 -43.09 -7.78
C THR A 238 -40.05 -43.45 -8.74
N SER A 239 -39.94 -43.15 -10.04
CA SER A 239 -40.98 -43.39 -11.05
C SER A 239 -40.73 -44.57 -11.99
N GLY A 240 -39.48 -45.03 -12.12
CA GLY A 240 -39.08 -46.14 -12.98
C GLY A 240 -38.70 -47.36 -12.14
N GLU A 241 -39.40 -48.47 -12.37
CA GLU A 241 -39.28 -49.76 -11.67
C GLU A 241 -39.37 -49.66 -10.14
N THR A 242 -40.55 -50.01 -9.65
CA THR A 242 -40.80 -50.36 -8.25
C THR A 242 -39.64 -51.22 -7.74
N TRP A 243 -38.87 -50.68 -6.79
CA TRP A 243 -37.64 -51.20 -6.19
C TRP A 243 -37.74 -52.60 -5.53
N GLY A 244 -38.43 -53.56 -6.15
CA GLY A 244 -38.93 -54.77 -5.51
C GLY A 244 -39.89 -54.48 -4.34
N LEU A 245 -40.33 -53.23 -4.16
CA LEU A 245 -41.21 -52.83 -3.08
C LEU A 245 -42.65 -53.24 -3.39
N LEU A 246 -43.32 -53.84 -2.40
CA LEU A 246 -44.77 -54.08 -2.45
C LEU A 246 -45.52 -52.75 -2.61
N GLN A 247 -46.70 -52.78 -3.24
CA GLN A 247 -47.54 -51.61 -3.49
C GLN A 247 -47.75 -50.72 -2.24
N ASP A 248 -47.90 -51.34 -1.08
CA ASP A 248 -48.08 -50.67 0.22
C ASP A 248 -46.81 -49.92 0.67
N GLY A 249 -45.63 -50.46 0.36
CA GLY A 249 -44.34 -49.81 0.63
C GLY A 249 -44.13 -48.55 -0.19
N ILE A 250 -44.66 -48.54 -1.42
CA ILE A 250 -44.63 -47.35 -2.31
C ILE A 250 -45.56 -46.26 -1.77
N GLN A 251 -46.79 -46.63 -1.37
CA GLN A 251 -47.72 -45.68 -0.74
C GLN A 251 -47.14 -45.10 0.58
N GLY A 252 -46.50 -45.93 1.41
CA GLY A 252 -45.83 -45.46 2.63
C GLY A 252 -44.71 -44.45 2.35
N LEU A 253 -43.86 -44.71 1.35
CA LEU A 253 -42.77 -43.82 0.96
C LEU A 253 -43.28 -42.48 0.39
N GLN A 254 -44.32 -42.52 -0.45
CA GLN A 254 -44.99 -41.33 -0.99
C GLN A 254 -45.64 -40.49 0.11
N SER A 255 -46.20 -41.13 1.14
CA SER A 255 -46.79 -40.47 2.31
C SER A 255 -45.75 -39.70 3.13
N LEU A 256 -44.51 -40.19 3.19
CA LEU A 256 -43.39 -39.54 3.89
C LEU A 256 -42.84 -38.35 3.09
N THR A 257 -42.83 -38.42 1.77
CA THR A 257 -42.35 -37.32 0.90
C THR A 257 -43.37 -36.19 0.78
N MET A 258 -44.67 -36.49 0.87
CA MET A 258 -45.74 -35.47 0.83
C MET A 258 -45.99 -34.75 2.18
N LYS A 259 -45.31 -35.14 3.27
CA LYS A 259 -45.50 -34.54 4.61
C LYS A 259 -44.81 -33.19 4.84
N ASN A 260 -44.08 -32.64 3.88
CA ASN A 260 -43.41 -31.35 4.00
C ASN A 260 -43.98 -30.29 3.03
N LYS A 261 -45.23 -29.90 3.26
CA LYS A 261 -45.75 -28.58 2.89
C LYS A 261 -46.25 -27.87 4.14
#